data_AF-A0A377PTP0-F1
#
_entry.id   AF-A0A377PTP0-F1
#
_cell.length_a   1.000
_cell.length_b   1.000
_cell.length_c   1.000
_cell.angle_alpha   90.00
_cell.angle_beta   90.00
_cell.angle_gamma   90.00
#
_symmetry.space_group_name_H-M   'P 1'
#
loop_
_entity.id
_entity.type
_entity.pdbx_description
1 polymer ?
#
loop_
_entity_poly.entity_id
_entity_poly.type
_entity_poly.pdbx_seq_one_letter_code
_entity_poly.pdbx_strand_id
1 'polypeptide(L)'
;MNLAALYAKYLEQLINKKRLIFTQNAKNPKDNKNLNGFKNIKNLKNLSKTKYILFLFSTSLLLGAPIGLFADSINHNILSNMNHSTNSTEIKASSNFRFQSFYLDHKKAAISIDSDVSSFTTDTMQKYGKQEYLDKFYAVWNPSNINTDKENVFYILPSLQNALEYSDQLKKLKKNPPNKNAKNYKKLLKKYNDDISELENKINSLLGVGENLMPNTLEEFSNIIDNMNISEFLKNPKNAIVIEATSIRGVPSNKPRYKNASDFPFDRWQYSLVFEGTPLAITHFSKDGRFAHVQAPYVLGWIDTRNIAFVDKNTQRKILQFEDYKIPNKDFVPVYSKSQWILDARIGQIFPYDKKYKKLITFYKDINNYAQIREVDFNSSLFADFPLPFTHKDMANIINSMIGQKYGWGGLFGNRDCSAFTRDSFATFGVFLPRNSAAQAKFGGGFTDLSNMNNKDKEKYIIEHGIPFGSIIWLRGHIMLYIGYKTIEGKKRAIVAHSAWGVKPIINNKQEDIRLGGVKLTTLYVGSSLTSSETTSNLLISRVQGITNLYTSTNDTATNLERSGIDMSKLQINY
;
A
#
# COMPACT_ATOMS: atom_id res chain seq x y z
N MET A 1 -7.92 38.31 -20.79
CA MET A 1 -6.72 38.52 -19.94
C MET A 1 -5.77 37.35 -20.18
N ASN A 2 -4.57 37.63 -20.69
CA ASN A 2 -3.70 36.65 -21.34
C ASN A 2 -2.82 35.90 -20.32
N LEU A 3 -2.83 34.55 -20.31
CA LEU A 3 -2.04 33.70 -19.38
C LEU A 3 -0.55 34.06 -19.39
N ALA A 4 -0.03 34.52 -20.53
CA ALA A 4 1.34 34.98 -20.69
C ALA A 4 1.69 36.19 -19.80
N ALA A 5 0.75 37.11 -19.60
CA ALA A 5 0.95 38.28 -18.74
C ALA A 5 0.95 37.91 -17.25
N LEU A 6 0.17 36.90 -16.86
CA LEU A 6 0.17 36.36 -15.50
C LEU A 6 1.48 35.64 -15.18
N TYR A 7 2.01 34.88 -16.13
CA TYR A 7 3.27 34.14 -15.98
C TYR A 7 4.49 35.07 -15.95
N ALA A 8 4.48 36.14 -16.75
CA ALA A 8 5.52 37.18 -16.71
C ALA A 8 5.57 37.89 -15.35
N LYS A 9 4.41 38.29 -14.79
CA LYS A 9 4.32 38.88 -13.45
C LYS A 9 4.81 37.93 -12.35
N TYR A 10 4.53 36.64 -12.47
CA TYR A 10 4.99 35.63 -11.51
C TYR A 10 6.52 35.45 -11.52
N LEU A 11 7.13 35.44 -12.71
CA LEU A 11 8.59 35.39 -12.86
C LEU A 11 9.27 36.66 -12.33
N GLU A 12 8.68 37.83 -12.55
CA GLU A 12 9.17 39.11 -12.01
C GLU A 12 9.16 39.12 -10.46
N GLN A 13 8.09 38.61 -9.85
CA GLN A 13 8.00 38.48 -8.38
C GLN A 13 9.05 37.51 -7.83
N LEU A 14 9.32 36.39 -8.50
CA LEU A 14 10.36 35.43 -8.09
C LEU A 14 11.78 36.02 -8.18
N ILE A 15 12.05 36.82 -9.21
CA ILE A 15 13.34 37.51 -9.40
C ILE A 15 13.54 38.57 -8.32
N ASN A 16 12.51 39.36 -8.01
CA ASN A 16 12.57 40.37 -6.95
C ASN A 16 12.71 39.74 -5.54
N LYS A 17 12.06 38.60 -5.30
CA LYS A 17 12.18 37.85 -4.02
C LYS A 17 13.59 37.28 -3.84
N LYS A 18 14.25 36.83 -4.92
CA LYS A 18 15.66 36.40 -4.89
C LYS A 18 16.65 37.56 -4.71
N ARG A 19 16.37 38.74 -5.28
CA ARG A 19 17.18 39.95 -5.05
C ARG A 19 17.14 40.42 -3.58
N LEU A 20 16.00 40.28 -2.90
CA LEU A 20 15.87 40.63 -1.48
C LEU A 20 16.66 39.69 -0.56
N ILE A 21 16.74 38.40 -0.91
CA ILE A 21 17.48 37.38 -0.15
C ILE A 21 19.00 37.61 -0.26
N PHE A 22 19.48 38.10 -1.41
CA PHE A 22 20.91 38.39 -1.60
C PHE A 22 21.37 39.71 -0.97
N THR A 23 20.46 40.67 -0.73
CA THR A 23 20.80 41.93 -0.05
C THR A 23 20.80 41.81 1.48
N GLN A 24 20.12 40.82 2.07
CA GLN A 24 20.09 40.61 3.53
C GLN A 24 21.29 39.83 4.09
N ASN A 25 22.09 39.14 3.25
CA ASN A 25 23.19 38.28 3.70
C ASN A 25 24.61 38.86 3.49
N ALA A 26 24.76 40.11 3.06
CA ALA A 26 26.07 40.74 2.91
C ALA A 26 26.50 41.47 4.21
N LYS A 27 27.09 40.74 5.17
CA LYS A 27 27.82 41.32 6.31
C LYS A 27 29.31 40.93 6.26
N ASN A 28 30.07 41.45 5.29
CA ASN A 28 31.52 41.68 5.42
C ASN A 28 32.11 42.41 4.18
N PRO A 29 32.93 43.47 4.34
CA PRO A 29 33.42 44.27 3.22
C PRO A 29 34.80 43.81 2.71
N LYS A 30 34.91 42.56 2.22
CA LYS A 30 36.14 42.10 1.53
C LYS A 30 35.96 41.38 0.18
N ASP A 31 34.74 41.12 -0.28
CA ASP A 31 34.51 40.43 -1.56
C ASP A 31 34.10 41.38 -2.70
N ASN A 32 34.77 42.53 -2.82
CA ASN A 32 34.48 43.54 -3.86
C ASN A 32 35.61 43.66 -4.90
N LYS A 33 36.01 42.52 -5.49
CA LYS A 33 36.83 42.47 -6.71
C LYS A 33 36.30 41.39 -7.63
N ASN A 34 35.20 41.69 -8.35
CA ASN A 34 34.85 41.17 -9.68
C ASN A 34 33.48 41.66 -10.14
N LEU A 35 33.23 42.98 -10.01
CA LEU A 35 32.09 43.66 -10.63
C LEU A 35 32.63 44.54 -11.76
N ASN A 36 33.03 43.90 -12.87
CA ASN A 36 33.17 44.53 -14.18
C ASN A 36 33.37 43.42 -15.23
N GLY A 37 32.29 42.98 -15.86
CA GLY A 37 32.39 41.94 -16.89
C GLY A 37 31.07 41.38 -17.41
N PHE A 38 30.07 42.21 -17.70
CA PHE A 38 28.92 41.79 -18.53
C PHE A 38 28.48 42.93 -19.45
N LYS A 39 29.33 43.23 -20.44
CA LYS A 39 28.93 43.86 -21.71
C LYS A 39 29.61 43.09 -22.83
N ASN A 40 28.85 42.24 -23.52
CA ASN A 40 29.00 41.74 -24.90
C ASN A 40 28.59 40.26 -25.03
N ILE A 41 27.44 40.06 -25.67
CA ILE A 41 26.95 38.76 -26.14
C ILE A 41 27.60 38.48 -27.50
N LYS A 42 28.78 37.88 -27.52
CA LYS A 42 29.36 37.19 -28.69
C LYS A 42 30.35 36.14 -28.20
N ASN A 43 29.84 34.94 -27.87
CA ASN A 43 30.54 33.65 -27.90
C ASN A 43 29.67 32.54 -27.28
N LEU A 44 28.72 32.01 -28.05
CA LEU A 44 27.97 30.79 -27.73
C LEU A 44 28.71 29.55 -28.27
N LYS A 45 29.95 29.31 -27.81
CA LYS A 45 30.68 28.06 -28.12
C LYS A 45 30.89 27.15 -26.92
N ASN A 46 30.36 27.48 -25.73
CA ASN A 46 30.50 26.65 -24.53
C ASN A 46 29.16 26.42 -23.80
N LEU A 47 28.13 25.96 -24.52
CA LEU A 47 26.94 25.39 -23.89
C LEU A 47 27.05 23.87 -23.90
N SER A 48 26.90 23.23 -22.74
CA SER A 48 26.77 21.78 -22.65
C SER A 48 25.57 21.29 -23.46
N LYS A 49 25.65 20.08 -24.03
CA LYS A 49 24.61 19.44 -24.87
C LYS A 49 23.18 19.62 -24.32
N THR A 50 23.01 19.59 -23.00
CA THR A 50 21.73 19.76 -22.30
C THR A 50 21.11 21.15 -22.48
N LYS A 51 21.93 22.23 -22.53
CA LYS A 51 21.43 23.60 -22.70
C LYS A 51 21.11 23.94 -24.16
N TYR A 52 21.75 23.27 -25.13
CA TYR A 52 21.41 23.40 -26.55
C TYR A 52 20.08 22.72 -26.88
N ILE A 53 19.79 21.57 -26.24
CA ILE A 53 18.51 20.85 -26.38
C ILE A 53 17.35 21.66 -25.78
N LEU A 54 17.54 22.30 -24.62
CA LEU A 54 16.55 23.21 -24.04
C LEU A 54 16.31 24.48 -24.88
N PHE A 55 17.34 24.96 -25.59
CA PHE A 55 17.20 26.08 -26.53
C PHE A 55 16.40 25.69 -27.78
N LEU A 56 16.60 24.48 -28.31
CA LEU A 56 15.83 23.96 -29.46
C LEU A 56 14.38 23.60 -29.10
N PHE A 57 14.12 23.15 -27.87
CA PHE A 57 12.75 22.89 -27.39
C PHE A 57 11.95 24.16 -27.10
N SER A 58 12.63 25.26 -26.76
CA SER A 58 11.97 26.54 -26.52
C SER A 58 11.64 27.28 -27.81
N THR A 59 12.41 27.11 -28.89
CA THR A 59 12.11 27.74 -30.18
C THR A 59 10.99 27.06 -30.97
N SER A 60 10.76 25.75 -30.80
CA SER A 60 9.67 25.02 -31.46
C SER A 60 8.28 25.29 -30.86
N LEU A 61 8.20 25.61 -29.57
CA LEU A 61 6.96 26.10 -28.94
C LEU A 61 6.61 27.56 -29.28
N LEU A 62 7.57 28.32 -29.81
CA LEU A 62 7.43 29.75 -30.10
C LEU A 62 6.92 30.08 -31.51
N LEU A 63 6.82 29.09 -32.42
CA LEU A 63 6.45 29.31 -33.84
C LEU A 63 5.24 28.51 -34.37
N GLY A 64 4.58 27.68 -33.56
CA GLY A 64 3.25 27.14 -33.88
C GLY A 64 3.08 26.43 -35.24
N ALA A 65 3.85 25.36 -35.50
CA ALA A 65 3.64 24.45 -36.64
C ALA A 65 3.27 23.02 -36.17
N PRO A 66 2.52 22.21 -36.96
CA PRO A 66 2.00 20.91 -36.52
C PRO A 66 3.10 19.84 -36.41
N ILE A 67 2.99 19.00 -35.37
CA ILE A 67 3.89 17.86 -35.12
C ILE A 67 3.50 16.72 -36.05
N GLY A 68 4.18 16.63 -37.19
CA GLY A 68 4.01 15.54 -38.15
C GLY A 68 4.75 15.87 -39.44
N LEU A 69 6.10 15.89 -39.37
CA LEU A 69 7.08 15.88 -40.49
C LEU A 69 8.48 16.17 -39.91
N PHE A 70 9.04 15.27 -39.08
CA PHE A 70 10.46 15.30 -38.68
C PHE A 70 11.01 13.89 -38.34
N ALA A 71 10.42 12.85 -38.93
CA ALA A 71 10.91 11.47 -38.78
C ALA A 71 11.75 10.98 -40.00
N ASP A 72 11.80 11.73 -41.11
CA ASP A 72 12.37 11.22 -42.38
C ASP A 72 13.59 11.98 -42.93
N SER A 73 14.33 12.76 -42.12
CA SER A 73 15.52 13.48 -42.62
C SER A 73 16.84 13.23 -41.87
N ILE A 74 16.94 12.17 -41.07
CA ILE A 74 18.24 11.67 -40.56
C ILE A 74 18.37 10.16 -40.82
N ASN A 75 17.81 9.69 -41.94
CA ASN A 75 18.02 8.31 -42.38
C ASN A 75 18.16 8.24 -43.90
N HIS A 76 19.09 9.02 -44.45
CA HIS A 76 19.64 8.82 -45.80
C HIS A 76 20.94 9.63 -45.95
N ASN A 77 22.05 9.06 -45.46
CA ASN A 77 23.41 9.25 -46.01
C ASN A 77 24.53 8.55 -45.20
N ILE A 78 24.31 7.36 -44.64
CA ILE A 78 25.42 6.46 -44.24
C ILE A 78 24.98 5.00 -44.43
N LEU A 79 24.63 4.64 -45.67
CA LEU A 79 24.50 3.24 -46.11
C LEU A 79 24.99 3.15 -47.56
N SER A 80 26.30 3.29 -47.75
CA SER A 80 27.00 2.81 -48.94
C SER A 80 28.51 2.83 -48.67
N ASN A 81 29.03 1.71 -48.15
CA ASN A 81 30.30 1.07 -48.56
C ASN A 81 30.67 0.00 -47.53
N MET A 82 30.39 -1.25 -47.88
CA MET A 82 30.90 -2.43 -47.21
C MET A 82 32.36 -2.72 -47.65
N ASN A 83 33.09 -3.37 -46.74
CA ASN A 83 34.26 -4.24 -46.93
C ASN A 83 35.66 -3.59 -47.03
N HIS A 84 36.47 -3.66 -45.97
CA HIS A 84 37.40 -4.77 -45.70
C HIS A 84 38.31 -4.51 -44.47
N SER A 85 38.61 -5.61 -43.77
CA SER A 85 39.83 -5.96 -43.01
C SER A 85 40.32 -5.14 -41.79
N THR A 86 40.35 -5.87 -40.66
CA THR A 86 41.47 -6.07 -39.72
C THR A 86 41.95 -4.96 -38.77
N ASN A 87 42.03 -5.39 -37.50
CA ASN A 87 43.00 -5.07 -36.45
C ASN A 87 42.87 -3.76 -35.63
N SER A 88 42.61 -4.00 -34.33
CA SER A 88 43.20 -3.39 -33.14
C SER A 88 43.67 -1.93 -33.20
N THR A 89 43.05 -1.07 -32.40
CA THR A 89 43.73 -0.32 -31.32
C THR A 89 42.74 0.43 -30.46
N GLU A 90 42.95 0.36 -29.14
CA GLU A 90 42.26 1.13 -28.12
C GLU A 90 42.42 2.64 -28.34
N ILE A 91 41.33 3.40 -28.22
CA ILE A 91 41.39 4.79 -27.78
C ILE A 91 40.38 4.99 -26.65
N LYS A 92 40.94 5.15 -25.45
CA LYS A 92 40.26 5.53 -24.21
C LYS A 92 39.65 6.93 -24.35
N ALA A 93 38.34 7.04 -24.15
CA ALA A 93 37.69 8.31 -23.84
C ALA A 93 37.15 8.26 -22.41
N SER A 94 37.87 8.93 -21.51
CA SER A 94 37.51 9.17 -20.13
C SER A 94 36.28 10.07 -20.06
N SER A 95 35.17 9.55 -19.52
CA SER A 95 34.03 10.35 -19.08
C SER A 95 33.80 10.11 -17.59
N ASN A 96 34.50 10.89 -16.77
CA ASN A 96 34.15 11.09 -15.36
C ASN A 96 32.89 11.96 -15.28
N PHE A 97 31.73 11.33 -15.42
CA PHE A 97 30.46 11.83 -14.92
C PHE A 97 29.88 10.77 -13.99
N ARG A 98 30.32 10.79 -12.72
CA ARG A 98 29.63 10.06 -11.64
C ARG A 98 28.28 10.72 -11.40
N PHE A 99 27.25 10.26 -12.10
CA PHE A 99 25.93 10.21 -11.48
C PHE A 99 26.09 9.28 -10.29
N GLN A 100 26.08 9.83 -9.07
CA GLN A 100 25.93 9.02 -7.87
C GLN A 100 24.51 8.48 -7.90
N SER A 101 24.38 7.36 -8.56
CA SER A 101 23.16 6.61 -8.57
C SER A 101 22.92 6.16 -7.12
N PHE A 102 21.80 6.55 -6.54
CA PHE A 102 21.24 5.85 -5.38
C PHE A 102 20.65 4.52 -5.88
N TYR A 103 21.46 3.72 -6.60
CA TYR A 103 21.24 2.28 -6.62
C TYR A 103 21.77 1.79 -5.28
N LEU A 104 20.83 1.49 -4.38
CA LEU A 104 21.10 0.61 -3.26
C LEU A 104 21.86 -0.59 -3.80
N ASP A 105 23.06 -0.80 -3.26
CA ASP A 105 23.92 -1.93 -3.53
C ASP A 105 23.08 -3.22 -3.44
N HIS A 106 22.77 -3.80 -4.60
CA HIS A 106 21.96 -5.02 -4.73
C HIS A 106 22.67 -6.28 -4.16
N LYS A 107 23.72 -6.11 -3.34
CA LYS A 107 24.53 -7.15 -2.73
C LYS A 107 24.30 -7.37 -1.23
N LYS A 108 23.21 -6.86 -0.65
CA LYS A 108 22.81 -7.16 0.74
C LYS A 108 21.31 -7.43 0.93
N ALA A 109 20.68 -8.04 -0.06
CA ALA A 109 19.33 -8.60 0.09
C ALA A 109 19.41 -10.13 -0.03
N ALA A 110 20.22 -10.74 0.83
CA ALA A 110 20.24 -12.19 0.92
C ALA A 110 18.84 -12.66 1.31
N ILE A 111 18.27 -13.48 0.41
CA ILE A 111 17.05 -14.26 0.56
C ILE A 111 15.76 -13.52 0.14
N SER A 112 15.75 -13.03 -1.10
CA SER A 112 14.53 -12.86 -1.89
C SER A 112 14.47 -14.00 -2.90
N ILE A 113 13.46 -14.86 -2.77
CA ILE A 113 13.23 -15.92 -3.76
C ILE A 113 12.21 -15.42 -4.78
N ASP A 114 12.67 -15.09 -6.00
CA ASP A 114 11.80 -14.89 -7.17
C ASP A 114 11.72 -16.22 -7.95
N SER A 115 11.24 -17.28 -7.30
CA SER A 115 10.98 -18.55 -7.99
C SER A 115 9.74 -19.25 -7.45
N ASP A 116 9.16 -20.09 -8.30
CA ASP A 116 7.89 -20.79 -8.07
C ASP A 116 7.99 -21.76 -6.90
N VAL A 117 6.95 -21.78 -6.05
CA VAL A 117 6.72 -22.86 -5.09
C VAL A 117 6.39 -24.14 -5.87
N SER A 118 7.31 -25.11 -5.87
CA SER A 118 7.16 -26.40 -6.56
C SER A 118 6.15 -27.32 -5.86
N SER A 119 5.08 -27.71 -6.54
CA SER A 119 3.94 -28.44 -5.97
C SER A 119 4.13 -29.96 -5.88
N PHE A 120 3.93 -30.63 -4.72
CA PHE A 120 3.43 -32.03 -4.60
C PHE A 120 3.00 -32.42 -3.15
N THR A 121 1.72 -32.69 -2.91
CA THR A 121 1.05 -33.85 -2.24
C THR A 121 -0.41 -33.46 -1.97
N THR A 122 -1.30 -34.45 -2.08
CA THR A 122 -2.77 -34.34 -2.25
C THR A 122 -3.54 -34.57 -0.95
N ASP A 123 -3.13 -33.94 0.15
CA ASP A 123 -3.96 -33.93 1.35
C ASP A 123 -4.94 -32.77 1.25
N THR A 124 -6.21 -33.10 1.02
CA THR A 124 -7.28 -32.10 1.03
C THR A 124 -7.67 -31.84 2.49
N MET A 125 -7.58 -30.60 2.94
CA MET A 125 -7.96 -30.21 4.30
C MET A 125 -9.11 -29.21 4.28
N GLN A 126 -10.36 -29.68 4.36
CA GLN A 126 -11.50 -28.76 4.40
C GLN A 126 -12.02 -28.59 5.83
N LYS A 127 -11.57 -27.53 6.49
CA LYS A 127 -12.07 -27.12 7.82
C LYS A 127 -13.21 -26.10 7.73
N TYR A 128 -13.14 -25.19 6.76
CA TYR A 128 -14.06 -24.06 6.62
C TYR A 128 -14.99 -24.28 5.44
N GLY A 129 -16.26 -23.93 5.64
CA GLY A 129 -17.33 -24.15 4.68
C GLY A 129 -17.74 -22.89 3.91
N LYS A 130 -18.30 -23.08 2.72
CA LYS A 130 -18.91 -22.03 1.90
C LYS A 130 -19.89 -21.19 2.71
N GLN A 131 -20.82 -21.85 3.41
CA GLN A 131 -21.91 -21.19 4.12
C GLN A 131 -21.40 -20.27 5.23
N GLU A 132 -20.45 -20.73 6.06
CA GLU A 132 -19.85 -19.91 7.12
C GLU A 132 -19.19 -18.64 6.57
N TYR A 133 -18.50 -18.76 5.42
CA TYR A 133 -17.91 -17.61 4.76
C TYR A 133 -19.00 -16.64 4.26
N LEU A 134 -20.03 -17.15 3.58
CA LEU A 134 -21.13 -16.33 3.04
C LEU A 134 -21.94 -15.66 4.14
N ASP A 135 -22.21 -16.36 5.25
CA ASP A 135 -22.91 -15.80 6.41
C ASP A 135 -22.15 -14.59 6.97
N LYS A 136 -20.82 -14.71 7.12
CA LYS A 136 -19.96 -13.59 7.55
C LYS A 136 -19.87 -12.49 6.48
N PHE A 137 -19.80 -12.86 5.21
CA PHE A 137 -19.69 -11.92 4.10
C PHE A 137 -20.95 -11.05 3.97
N TYR A 138 -22.14 -11.65 4.03
CA TYR A 138 -23.42 -10.93 3.92
C TYR A 138 -23.99 -10.45 5.26
N ALA A 139 -23.36 -10.78 6.40
CA ALA A 139 -23.80 -10.40 7.75
C ALA A 139 -24.13 -8.92 7.90
N VAL A 140 -23.42 -8.04 7.19
CA VAL A 140 -23.60 -6.59 7.26
C VAL A 140 -25.00 -6.12 6.85
N TRP A 141 -25.71 -6.88 6.02
CA TRP A 141 -27.07 -6.53 5.61
C TRP A 141 -28.13 -6.79 6.68
N ASN A 142 -27.76 -7.44 7.79
CA ASN A 142 -28.59 -7.52 8.98
C ASN A 142 -28.28 -6.31 9.89
N PRO A 143 -29.24 -5.41 10.15
CA PRO A 143 -29.03 -4.23 10.99
C PRO A 143 -28.49 -4.54 12.39
N SER A 144 -28.83 -5.71 12.97
CA SER A 144 -28.34 -6.12 14.29
C SER A 144 -26.83 -6.37 14.35
N ASN A 145 -26.17 -6.50 13.19
CA ASN A 145 -24.72 -6.71 13.09
C ASN A 145 -23.94 -5.40 12.87
N ILE A 146 -24.63 -4.26 12.75
CA ILE A 146 -23.98 -2.97 12.55
C ILE A 146 -23.39 -2.49 13.89
N ASN A 147 -22.12 -2.09 13.89
CA ASN A 147 -21.45 -1.56 15.07
C ASN A 147 -22.06 -0.20 15.45
N THR A 148 -22.57 -0.11 16.68
CA THR A 148 -23.23 1.08 17.24
C THR A 148 -22.29 1.93 18.11
N ASP A 149 -21.10 1.43 18.43
CA ASP A 149 -20.11 2.14 19.26
C ASP A 149 -19.41 3.23 18.46
N LYS A 150 -19.81 4.48 18.71
CA LYS A 150 -19.29 5.67 18.02
C LYS A 150 -17.79 5.86 18.23
N GLU A 151 -17.24 5.52 19.40
CA GLU A 151 -15.81 5.74 19.68
C GLU A 151 -14.96 4.77 18.86
N ASN A 152 -15.40 3.50 18.80
CA ASN A 152 -14.75 2.49 17.98
C ASN A 152 -14.92 2.75 16.47
N VAL A 153 -16.09 3.22 16.05
CA VAL A 153 -16.39 3.51 14.64
C VAL A 153 -15.62 4.74 14.14
N PHE A 154 -15.59 5.82 14.93
CA PHE A 154 -14.94 7.08 14.56
C PHE A 154 -13.63 7.30 15.31
N TYR A 155 -12.81 6.25 15.44
CA TYR A 155 -11.57 6.28 16.21
C TYR A 155 -10.56 7.36 15.78
N ILE A 156 -10.66 7.85 14.53
CA ILE A 156 -9.79 8.91 14.02
C ILE A 156 -10.25 10.32 14.42
N LEU A 157 -11.52 10.49 14.78
CA LEU A 157 -12.12 11.78 15.09
C LEU A 157 -11.38 12.54 16.20
N PRO A 158 -10.96 11.91 17.32
CA PRO A 158 -10.15 12.57 18.33
C PRO A 158 -8.84 13.12 17.78
N SER A 159 -8.16 12.42 16.85
CA SER A 159 -6.93 12.94 16.24
C SER A 159 -7.17 14.21 15.42
N LEU A 160 -8.33 14.34 14.77
CA LEU A 160 -8.66 15.54 13.99
C LEU A 160 -9.02 16.69 14.94
N GLN A 161 -9.85 16.42 15.94
CA GLN A 161 -10.31 17.41 16.93
C GLN A 161 -9.16 17.96 17.77
N ASN A 162 -8.25 17.10 18.23
CA ASN A 162 -7.09 17.51 19.02
C ASN A 162 -6.19 18.50 18.26
N ALA A 163 -6.07 18.40 16.93
CA ALA A 163 -5.29 19.35 16.15
C ALA A 163 -5.89 20.76 16.21
N LEU A 164 -7.22 20.86 16.16
CA LEU A 164 -7.95 22.12 16.29
C LEU A 164 -7.86 22.65 17.73
N GLU A 165 -8.04 21.79 18.73
CA GLU A 165 -7.98 22.17 20.13
C GLU A 165 -6.60 22.72 20.50
N TYR A 166 -5.52 22.03 20.12
CA TYR A 166 -4.16 22.52 20.35
C TYR A 166 -3.89 23.83 19.62
N SER A 167 -4.47 24.04 18.44
CA SER A 167 -4.39 25.34 17.75
C SER A 167 -5.02 26.46 18.56
N ASP A 168 -6.19 26.22 19.17
CA ASP A 168 -6.86 27.22 19.99
C ASP A 168 -6.15 27.46 21.33
N GLN A 169 -5.60 26.42 21.95
CA GLN A 169 -4.70 26.56 23.10
C GLN A 169 -3.47 27.41 22.73
N LEU A 170 -2.85 27.17 21.58
CA LEU A 170 -1.70 27.93 21.09
C LEU A 170 -2.06 29.40 20.84
N LYS A 171 -3.22 29.69 20.24
CA LYS A 171 -3.70 31.07 20.05
C LYS A 171 -3.94 31.78 21.38
N LYS A 172 -4.54 31.09 22.37
CA LYS A 172 -4.76 31.64 23.72
C LYS A 172 -3.45 31.92 24.43
N LEU A 173 -2.47 31.01 24.34
CA LEU A 173 -1.15 31.17 24.91
C LEU A 173 -0.42 32.37 24.29
N LYS A 174 -0.40 32.49 22.95
CA LYS A 174 0.25 33.60 22.23
C LYS A 174 -0.33 34.99 22.56
N LYS A 175 -1.59 35.06 22.99
CA LYS A 175 -2.22 36.33 23.44
C LYS A 175 -1.76 36.78 24.83
N ASN A 176 -1.22 35.87 25.66
CA ASN A 176 -0.88 36.12 27.06
C ASN A 176 0.61 35.84 27.33
N PRO A 177 1.54 36.62 26.74
CA PRO A 177 2.97 36.47 27.02
C PRO A 177 3.31 36.85 28.48
N PRO A 178 4.38 36.28 29.06
CA PRO A 178 4.83 36.64 30.40
C PRO A 178 5.09 38.15 30.57
N ASN A 179 4.69 38.72 31.70
CA ASN A 179 4.97 40.12 32.02
C ASN A 179 6.49 40.35 32.14
N LYS A 180 7.02 41.26 31.33
CA LYS A 180 8.46 41.62 31.30
C LYS A 180 9.00 42.08 32.65
N ASN A 181 8.15 42.63 33.51
CA ASN A 181 8.53 43.15 34.82
C ASN A 181 8.43 42.10 35.94
N ALA A 182 8.05 40.85 35.64
CA ALA A 182 7.98 39.80 36.64
C ALA A 182 9.37 39.44 37.19
N LYS A 183 9.50 39.29 38.52
CA LYS A 183 10.78 38.94 39.18
C LYS A 183 11.41 37.65 38.63
N ASN A 184 10.60 36.72 38.13
CA ASN A 184 10.99 35.44 37.54
C ASN A 184 10.83 35.40 35.99
N TYR A 185 10.82 36.55 35.31
CA TYR A 185 10.54 36.66 33.87
C TYR A 185 11.34 35.69 32.99
N LYS A 186 12.66 35.53 33.21
CA LYS A 186 13.48 34.59 32.41
C LYS A 186 12.97 33.15 32.47
N LYS A 187 12.55 32.68 33.65
CA LYS A 187 12.00 31.33 33.84
C LYS A 187 10.62 31.21 33.19
N LEU A 188 9.77 32.23 33.35
CA LEU A 188 8.44 32.27 32.72
C LEU A 188 8.53 32.30 31.19
N LEU A 189 9.45 33.09 30.64
CA LEU A 189 9.69 33.18 29.19
C LEU A 189 10.20 31.86 28.62
N LYS A 190 11.12 31.18 29.32
CA LYS A 190 11.57 29.84 28.92
C LYS A 190 10.39 28.87 28.86
N LYS A 191 9.62 28.76 29.94
CA LYS A 191 8.43 27.89 29.99
C LYS A 191 7.43 28.24 28.89
N TYR A 192 7.13 29.52 28.69
CA TYR A 192 6.24 29.98 27.63
C TYR A 192 6.69 29.54 26.22
N ASN A 193 7.99 29.65 25.92
CA ASN A 193 8.54 29.20 24.65
C ASN A 193 8.51 27.67 24.51
N ASP A 194 8.80 26.94 25.60
CA ASP A 194 8.72 25.48 25.64
C ASP A 194 7.27 25.01 25.38
N ASP A 195 6.27 25.62 26.05
CA ASP A 195 4.85 25.33 25.89
C ASP A 195 4.36 25.64 24.44
N ILE A 196 4.82 26.74 23.83
CA ILE A 196 4.54 27.06 22.42
C ILE A 196 5.10 25.99 21.49
N SER A 197 6.39 25.63 21.66
CA SER A 197 7.07 24.64 20.84
C SER A 197 6.40 23.27 20.94
N GLU A 198 5.99 22.87 22.15
CA GLU A 198 5.27 21.63 22.38
C GLU A 198 3.93 21.60 21.62
N LEU A 199 3.13 22.67 21.70
CA LEU A 199 1.86 22.77 20.98
C LEU A 199 2.05 22.77 19.46
N GLU A 200 3.01 23.53 18.95
CA GLU A 200 3.34 23.57 17.53
C GLU A 200 3.75 22.18 17.02
N ASN A 201 4.56 21.45 17.78
CA ASN A 201 4.95 20.07 17.45
C ASN A 201 3.77 19.11 17.46
N LYS A 202 2.87 19.20 18.46
CA LYS A 202 1.65 18.39 18.51
C LYS A 202 0.75 18.64 17.30
N ILE A 203 0.51 19.91 16.96
CA ILE A 203 -0.29 20.30 15.79
C ILE A 203 0.34 19.74 14.50
N ASN A 204 1.63 20.01 14.26
CA ASN A 204 2.32 19.58 13.06
C ASN A 204 2.34 18.04 12.93
N SER A 205 2.51 17.32 14.04
CA SER A 205 2.48 15.86 14.06
C SER A 205 1.09 15.31 13.71
N LEU A 206 0.03 15.93 14.22
CA LEU A 206 -1.35 15.52 13.91
C LEU A 206 -1.73 15.86 12.46
N LEU A 207 -1.38 17.04 11.95
CA LEU A 207 -1.64 17.42 10.56
C LEU A 207 -0.92 16.49 9.57
N GLY A 208 0.33 16.13 9.86
CA GLY A 208 1.16 15.39 8.91
C GLY A 208 1.34 16.19 7.61
N VAL A 209 1.55 15.50 6.49
CA VAL A 209 1.66 16.14 5.16
C VAL A 209 0.71 15.50 4.16
N GLY A 210 0.26 16.30 3.18
CA GLY A 210 -0.64 15.87 2.11
C GLY A 210 0.08 15.37 0.85
N GLU A 211 -0.65 15.33 -0.25
CA GLU A 211 -0.23 14.79 -1.56
C GLU A 211 0.97 15.53 -2.19
N ASN A 212 1.15 16.80 -1.84
CA ASN A 212 2.26 17.64 -2.32
C ASN A 212 3.44 17.68 -1.34
N LEU A 213 3.43 16.80 -0.33
CA LEU A 213 4.43 16.73 0.75
C LEU A 213 4.53 17.99 1.62
N MET A 214 3.54 18.89 1.54
CA MET A 214 3.40 20.03 2.44
C MET A 214 2.42 19.71 3.57
N PRO A 215 2.49 20.41 4.72
CA PRO A 215 1.57 20.17 5.82
C PRO A 215 0.11 20.29 5.39
N ASN A 216 -0.73 19.36 5.85
CA ASN A 216 -2.18 19.55 5.80
C ASN A 216 -2.56 20.74 6.68
N THR A 217 -3.73 21.33 6.42
CA THR A 217 -4.17 22.53 7.13
C THR A 217 -5.22 22.23 8.21
N LEU A 218 -5.27 23.09 9.22
CA LEU A 218 -6.34 23.04 10.24
C LEU A 218 -7.72 23.28 9.61
N GLU A 219 -7.79 24.10 8.57
CA GLU A 219 -9.03 24.34 7.82
C GLU A 219 -9.52 23.05 7.13
N GLU A 220 -8.63 22.29 6.48
CA GLU A 220 -8.98 20.99 5.92
C GLU A 220 -9.48 20.02 6.97
N PHE A 221 -8.85 19.96 8.15
CA PHE A 221 -9.31 19.11 9.26
C PHE A 221 -10.69 19.55 9.77
N SER A 222 -10.92 20.86 9.93
CA SER A 222 -12.21 21.42 10.33
C SER A 222 -13.31 21.07 9.32
N ASN A 223 -13.03 21.25 8.02
CA ASN A 223 -13.96 20.91 6.94
C ASN A 223 -14.25 19.42 6.89
N ILE A 224 -13.25 18.56 7.13
CA ILE A 224 -13.44 17.12 7.22
C ILE A 224 -14.37 16.76 8.39
N ILE A 225 -14.11 17.27 9.60
CA ILE A 225 -14.94 16.99 10.78
C ILE A 225 -16.39 17.44 10.54
N ASP A 226 -16.58 18.62 9.98
CA ASP A 226 -17.92 19.12 9.66
C ASP A 226 -18.61 18.22 8.64
N ASN A 227 -17.91 17.87 7.55
CA ASN A 227 -18.46 17.03 6.49
C ASN A 227 -18.72 15.58 6.93
N MET A 228 -18.06 15.08 7.98
CA MET A 228 -18.30 13.75 8.55
C MET A 228 -19.72 13.57 9.10
N ASN A 229 -20.48 14.64 9.35
CA ASN A 229 -21.92 14.56 9.63
C ASN A 229 -22.33 13.54 10.72
N ILE A 230 -21.53 13.44 11.79
CA ILE A 230 -21.63 12.37 12.80
C ILE A 230 -22.98 12.33 13.53
N SER A 231 -23.72 13.45 13.56
CA SER A 231 -25.07 13.49 14.12
C SER A 231 -26.06 12.60 13.38
N GLU A 232 -25.80 12.23 12.11
CA GLU A 232 -26.66 11.38 11.30
C GLU A 232 -26.35 9.88 11.41
N PHE A 233 -25.30 9.51 12.16
CA PHE A 233 -24.90 8.13 12.33
C PHE A 233 -26.06 7.24 12.79
N LEU A 234 -26.38 6.24 11.95
CA LEU A 234 -27.43 5.22 12.15
C LEU A 234 -28.87 5.74 12.24
N LYS A 235 -29.14 6.99 11.85
CA LYS A 235 -30.53 7.48 11.76
C LYS A 235 -31.33 6.84 10.62
N ASN A 236 -30.68 6.56 9.50
CA ASN A 236 -31.32 5.93 8.33
C ASN A 236 -30.34 4.97 7.61
N PRO A 237 -29.99 3.84 8.23
CA PRO A 237 -29.06 2.90 7.64
C PRO A 237 -29.64 2.24 6.39
N LYS A 238 -28.79 1.95 5.41
CA LYS A 238 -29.20 1.35 4.13
C LYS A 238 -28.24 0.24 3.72
N ASN A 239 -28.77 -0.80 3.08
CA ASN A 239 -27.94 -1.81 2.44
C ASN A 239 -27.44 -1.30 1.10
N ALA A 240 -26.19 -1.64 0.79
CA ALA A 240 -25.52 -1.31 -0.46
C ALA A 240 -24.58 -2.43 -0.88
N ILE A 241 -24.03 -2.31 -2.08
CA ILE A 241 -23.01 -3.20 -2.62
C ILE A 241 -21.99 -2.38 -3.41
N VAL A 242 -20.73 -2.78 -3.37
CA VAL A 242 -19.66 -2.17 -4.17
C VAL A 242 -19.86 -2.56 -5.64
N ILE A 243 -19.86 -1.57 -6.53
CA ILE A 243 -19.95 -1.77 -7.98
C ILE A 243 -18.63 -1.52 -8.72
N GLU A 244 -17.67 -0.86 -8.07
CA GLU A 244 -16.31 -0.63 -8.57
C GLU A 244 -15.32 -0.75 -7.38
N ALA A 245 -14.24 -1.51 -7.55
CA ALA A 245 -13.25 -1.73 -6.50
C ALA A 245 -12.68 -0.40 -6.04
N THR A 246 -12.72 -0.15 -4.73
CA THR A 246 -12.43 1.19 -4.22
C THR A 246 -11.93 1.16 -2.77
N SER A 247 -11.47 2.33 -2.31
CA SER A 247 -10.94 2.51 -0.98
C SER A 247 -12.02 2.79 0.06
N ILE A 248 -11.93 2.08 1.17
CA ILE A 248 -12.44 2.50 2.47
C ILE A 248 -11.40 3.40 3.13
N ARG A 249 -11.82 4.60 3.48
CA ARG A 249 -11.00 5.70 3.98
C ARG A 249 -11.32 5.99 5.45
N GLY A 250 -10.37 6.55 6.19
CA GLY A 250 -10.62 7.00 7.56
C GLY A 250 -11.45 8.27 7.67
N VAL A 251 -11.45 9.08 6.62
CA VAL A 251 -12.17 10.35 6.53
C VAL A 251 -12.86 10.44 5.16
N PRO A 252 -13.91 11.28 4.98
CA PRO A 252 -14.56 11.49 3.68
C PRO A 252 -13.70 12.33 2.73
N SER A 253 -12.51 11.82 2.38
CA SER A 253 -11.56 12.45 1.47
C SER A 253 -10.68 11.43 0.77
N ASN A 254 -10.39 11.71 -0.50
CA ASN A 254 -9.41 10.97 -1.31
C ASN A 254 -7.98 11.50 -1.15
N LYS A 255 -7.79 12.65 -0.47
CA LYS A 255 -6.45 13.16 -0.17
C LYS A 255 -5.76 12.29 0.87
N PRO A 256 -4.44 12.11 0.78
CA PRO A 256 -3.70 11.33 1.76
C PRO A 256 -3.34 12.17 2.99
N ARG A 257 -3.06 11.46 4.08
CA ARG A 257 -2.33 12.04 5.22
C ARG A 257 -1.12 11.17 5.53
N TYR A 258 0.06 11.64 5.18
CA TYR A 258 1.33 11.01 5.53
C TYR A 258 1.85 11.54 6.87
N LYS A 259 2.59 10.73 7.63
CA LYS A 259 3.21 11.20 8.89
C LYS A 259 4.21 12.34 8.64
N ASN A 260 4.94 12.27 7.53
CA ASN A 260 5.92 13.26 7.06
C ASN A 260 6.24 13.01 5.58
N ALA A 261 7.07 13.86 4.97
CA ALA A 261 7.39 13.81 3.55
C ALA A 261 8.05 12.49 3.07
N SER A 262 8.69 11.73 3.98
CA SER A 262 9.31 10.43 3.67
C SER A 262 8.39 9.23 3.91
N ASP A 263 7.16 9.46 4.38
CA ASP A 263 6.21 8.40 4.76
C ASP A 263 5.39 7.90 3.56
N PHE A 264 5.57 8.44 2.35
CA PHE A 264 4.98 7.84 1.15
C PHE A 264 5.47 6.39 0.99
N PRO A 265 4.60 5.41 0.69
CA PRO A 265 3.18 5.50 0.32
C PRO A 265 2.19 5.25 1.49
N PHE A 266 2.61 5.38 2.75
CA PHE A 266 1.81 5.09 3.95
C PHE A 266 0.76 6.17 4.26
N ASP A 267 -0.23 6.28 3.39
CA ASP A 267 -1.39 7.13 3.63
C ASP A 267 -2.17 6.62 4.86
N ARG A 268 -2.12 7.38 5.95
CA ARG A 268 -2.73 7.03 7.24
C ARG A 268 -4.26 7.08 7.21
N TRP A 269 -4.85 7.61 6.14
CA TRP A 269 -6.29 7.61 5.90
C TRP A 269 -6.75 6.51 4.94
N GLN A 270 -5.83 5.72 4.36
CA GLN A 270 -6.17 4.50 3.62
C GLN A 270 -6.37 3.34 4.60
N TYR A 271 -7.58 2.78 4.70
CA TYR A 271 -7.85 1.61 5.56
C TYR A 271 -7.84 0.29 4.79
N SER A 272 -8.63 0.20 3.72
CA SER A 272 -8.70 -1.02 2.93
C SER A 272 -9.15 -0.73 1.51
N LEU A 273 -8.69 -1.53 0.55
CA LEU A 273 -9.40 -1.74 -0.69
C LEU A 273 -10.54 -2.76 -0.45
N VAL A 274 -11.69 -2.55 -1.09
CA VAL A 274 -12.82 -3.49 -1.16
C VAL A 274 -13.15 -3.78 -2.62
N PHE A 275 -13.56 -5.00 -2.93
CA PHE A 275 -13.83 -5.45 -4.30
C PHE A 275 -15.28 -5.23 -4.70
N GLU A 276 -15.55 -5.17 -6.01
CA GLU A 276 -16.90 -5.25 -6.56
C GLU A 276 -17.62 -6.49 -6.02
N GLY A 277 -18.91 -6.35 -5.75
CA GLY A 277 -19.73 -7.38 -5.13
C GLY A 277 -19.63 -7.45 -3.61
N THR A 278 -18.73 -6.68 -2.96
CA THR A 278 -18.67 -6.62 -1.49
C THR A 278 -19.94 -5.95 -0.95
N PRO A 279 -20.72 -6.61 -0.07
CA PRO A 279 -21.91 -6.03 0.54
C PRO A 279 -21.50 -4.99 1.60
N LEU A 280 -22.33 -3.96 1.75
CA LEU A 280 -22.11 -2.85 2.67
C LEU A 280 -23.39 -2.53 3.43
N ALA A 281 -23.24 -2.10 4.68
CA ALA A 281 -24.24 -1.32 5.39
C ALA A 281 -23.79 0.14 5.43
N ILE A 282 -24.52 1.03 4.74
CA ILE A 282 -24.39 2.46 4.87
C ILE A 282 -24.99 2.87 6.21
N THR A 283 -24.17 3.54 7.02
CA THR A 283 -24.59 4.05 8.33
C THR A 283 -25.14 5.47 8.24
N HIS A 284 -24.54 6.30 7.38
CA HIS A 284 -24.95 7.67 7.04
C HIS A 284 -24.09 8.22 5.89
N PHE A 285 -24.41 9.41 5.41
CA PHE A 285 -23.65 10.13 4.38
C PHE A 285 -22.93 11.35 4.96
N SER A 286 -21.85 11.76 4.29
CA SER A 286 -21.23 13.06 4.50
C SER A 286 -22.24 14.17 4.17
N LYS A 287 -22.04 15.38 4.70
CA LYS A 287 -22.97 16.50 4.47
C LYS A 287 -23.15 16.83 2.99
N ASP A 288 -22.06 16.73 2.22
CA ASP A 288 -22.06 16.96 0.78
C ASP A 288 -22.54 15.75 -0.06
N GLY A 289 -22.86 14.62 0.58
CA GLY A 289 -23.30 13.39 -0.07
C GLY A 289 -22.25 12.67 -0.91
N ARG A 290 -21.01 13.17 -0.98
CA ARG A 290 -19.95 12.58 -1.83
C ARG A 290 -19.45 11.26 -1.28
N PHE A 291 -19.44 11.12 0.05
CA PHE A 291 -19.02 9.90 0.73
C PHE A 291 -20.15 9.31 1.57
N ALA A 292 -20.18 8.00 1.67
CA ALA A 292 -20.96 7.27 2.66
C ALA A 292 -20.03 6.71 3.72
N HIS A 293 -20.40 6.78 4.99
CA HIS A 293 -19.76 5.97 6.01
C HIS A 293 -20.42 4.60 6.05
N VAL A 294 -19.63 3.54 5.91
CA VAL A 294 -20.08 2.16 5.74
C VAL A 294 -19.44 1.21 6.72
N GLN A 295 -20.16 0.14 7.03
CA GLN A 295 -19.60 -1.11 7.53
C GLN A 295 -19.59 -2.14 6.40
N ALA A 296 -18.39 -2.59 6.03
CA ALA A 296 -18.15 -3.73 5.17
C ALA A 296 -17.88 -4.98 6.02
N PRO A 297 -17.76 -6.19 5.42
CA PRO A 297 -17.70 -7.43 6.18
C PRO A 297 -16.46 -7.56 7.09
N TYR A 298 -15.39 -6.82 6.81
CA TYR A 298 -14.12 -6.87 7.53
C TYR A 298 -13.52 -5.49 7.84
N VAL A 299 -14.17 -4.39 7.46
CA VAL A 299 -13.65 -3.02 7.64
C VAL A 299 -14.80 -2.02 7.70
N LEU A 300 -14.59 -0.92 8.43
CA LEU A 300 -15.50 0.22 8.49
C LEU A 300 -14.78 1.51 8.06
N GLY A 301 -15.51 2.48 7.54
CA GLY A 301 -14.97 3.78 7.15
C GLY A 301 -15.76 4.46 6.04
N TRP A 302 -15.14 5.41 5.36
CA TRP A 302 -15.75 6.25 4.32
C TRP A 302 -15.47 5.72 2.92
N ILE A 303 -16.49 5.69 2.06
CA ILE A 303 -16.40 5.23 0.66
C ILE A 303 -17.02 6.27 -0.27
N ASP A 304 -16.45 6.43 -1.46
CA ASP A 304 -17.00 7.30 -2.51
C ASP A 304 -18.35 6.73 -2.99
N THR A 305 -19.41 7.54 -2.92
CA THR A 305 -20.78 7.09 -3.25
C THR A 305 -20.95 6.73 -4.72
N ARG A 306 -20.03 7.16 -5.60
CA ARG A 306 -20.04 6.78 -7.01
C ARG A 306 -19.77 5.28 -7.20
N ASN A 307 -19.03 4.66 -6.29
CA ASN A 307 -18.53 3.28 -6.43
C ASN A 307 -19.42 2.24 -5.72
N ILE A 308 -20.56 2.67 -5.19
CA ILE A 308 -21.54 1.80 -4.51
C ILE A 308 -22.94 2.02 -5.07
N ALA A 309 -23.79 1.01 -4.97
CA ALA A 309 -25.20 1.07 -5.32
C ALA A 309 -26.08 0.58 -4.17
N PHE A 310 -27.27 1.18 -4.00
CA PHE A 310 -28.24 0.79 -2.98
C PHE A 310 -28.82 -0.59 -3.29
N VAL A 311 -29.04 -1.37 -2.24
CA VAL A 311 -29.65 -2.70 -2.34
C VAL A 311 -30.98 -2.65 -1.62
N ASP A 312 -32.07 -2.74 -2.39
CA ASP A 312 -33.41 -2.89 -1.83
C ASP A 312 -33.66 -4.33 -1.35
N LYS A 313 -34.79 -4.55 -0.66
CA LYS A 313 -35.16 -5.87 -0.12
C LYS A 313 -35.34 -6.94 -1.19
N ASN A 314 -35.73 -6.57 -2.42
CA ASN A 314 -35.93 -7.52 -3.50
C ASN A 314 -34.61 -7.96 -4.11
N THR A 315 -33.73 -7.01 -4.42
CA THR A 315 -32.37 -7.29 -4.89
C THR A 315 -31.56 -8.04 -3.84
N GLN A 316 -31.66 -7.66 -2.56
CA GLN A 316 -31.04 -8.42 -1.46
C GLN A 316 -31.49 -9.89 -1.47
N ARG A 317 -32.81 -10.15 -1.53
CA ARG A 317 -33.33 -11.53 -1.58
C ARG A 317 -32.79 -12.31 -2.78
N LYS A 318 -32.75 -11.69 -3.97
CA LYS A 318 -32.20 -12.33 -5.18
C LYS A 318 -30.72 -12.67 -5.02
N ILE A 319 -29.92 -11.77 -4.45
CA ILE A 319 -28.50 -12.01 -4.23
C ILE A 319 -28.29 -13.16 -3.24
N LEU A 320 -29.05 -13.18 -2.15
CA LEU A 320 -28.96 -14.23 -1.13
C LEU A 320 -29.50 -15.60 -1.58
N GLN A 321 -30.17 -15.68 -2.73
CA GLN A 321 -30.63 -16.93 -3.34
C GLN A 321 -29.55 -17.64 -4.17
N PHE A 322 -28.44 -16.98 -4.51
CA PHE A 322 -27.35 -17.66 -5.20
C PHE A 322 -26.65 -18.63 -4.25
N GLU A 323 -26.64 -19.91 -4.64
CA GLU A 323 -26.01 -20.98 -3.87
C GLU A 323 -24.58 -21.28 -4.37
N ASP A 324 -24.33 -21.07 -5.65
CA ASP A 324 -23.04 -21.33 -6.28
C ASP A 324 -22.24 -20.04 -6.48
N TYR A 325 -20.93 -20.16 -6.32
CA TYR A 325 -20.00 -19.04 -6.42
C TYR A 325 -18.73 -19.47 -7.15
N LYS A 326 -18.10 -18.51 -7.82
CA LYS A 326 -16.80 -18.66 -8.48
C LYS A 326 -15.78 -17.71 -7.88
N ILE A 327 -14.52 -18.11 -7.97
CA ILE A 327 -13.35 -17.29 -7.65
C ILE A 327 -12.39 -17.27 -8.83
N PRO A 328 -11.68 -16.16 -9.07
CA PRO A 328 -10.63 -16.13 -10.07
C PRO A 328 -9.38 -16.88 -9.57
N ASN A 329 -8.67 -17.53 -10.48
CA ASN A 329 -7.45 -18.29 -10.15
C ASN A 329 -6.15 -17.47 -10.21
N LYS A 330 -6.24 -16.21 -10.64
CA LYS A 330 -5.14 -15.24 -10.70
C LYS A 330 -5.69 -13.82 -10.57
N ASP A 331 -4.81 -12.85 -10.38
CA ASP A 331 -5.21 -11.45 -10.38
C ASP A 331 -5.40 -10.85 -11.77
N PHE A 332 -6.17 -9.76 -11.82
CA PHE A 332 -6.40 -8.93 -12.98
C PHE A 332 -6.96 -9.71 -14.18
N VAL A 333 -7.91 -10.61 -13.92
CA VAL A 333 -8.66 -11.31 -14.98
C VAL A 333 -9.73 -10.34 -15.52
N PRO A 334 -9.61 -9.85 -16.76
CA PRO A 334 -10.56 -8.88 -17.28
C PRO A 334 -11.92 -9.54 -17.54
N VAL A 335 -12.97 -8.92 -17.02
CA VAL A 335 -14.37 -9.34 -17.22
C VAL A 335 -15.07 -8.33 -18.11
N TYR A 336 -15.86 -8.84 -19.06
CA TYR A 336 -16.50 -8.03 -20.09
C TYR A 336 -18.02 -8.19 -20.06
N SER A 337 -18.72 -7.16 -20.50
CA SER A 337 -20.15 -7.20 -20.82
C SER A 337 -20.38 -6.48 -22.13
N LYS A 338 -21.02 -7.13 -23.11
CA LYS A 338 -21.25 -6.57 -24.46
C LYS A 338 -19.96 -5.98 -25.08
N SER A 339 -18.86 -6.73 -24.96
CA SER A 339 -17.51 -6.35 -25.41
C SER A 339 -16.87 -5.14 -24.71
N GLN A 340 -17.52 -4.57 -23.70
CA GLN A 340 -16.96 -3.53 -22.86
C GLN A 340 -16.32 -4.15 -21.63
N TRP A 341 -15.08 -3.77 -21.31
CA TRP A 341 -14.45 -4.13 -20.04
C TRP A 341 -15.20 -3.46 -18.88
N ILE A 342 -15.53 -4.24 -17.84
CA ILE A 342 -16.33 -3.77 -16.71
C ILE A 342 -15.63 -3.87 -15.36
N LEU A 343 -14.71 -4.82 -15.17
CA LEU A 343 -13.90 -4.98 -13.97
C LEU A 343 -12.72 -5.93 -14.23
N ASP A 344 -11.75 -5.88 -13.32
CA ASP A 344 -10.66 -6.84 -13.23
C ASP A 344 -10.88 -7.75 -12.02
N ALA A 345 -11.24 -9.02 -12.26
CA ALA A 345 -11.45 -10.00 -11.21
C ALA A 345 -10.11 -10.41 -10.58
N ARG A 346 -10.09 -10.56 -9.24
CA ARG A 346 -8.85 -10.75 -8.48
C ARG A 346 -8.96 -11.77 -7.37
N ILE A 347 -7.84 -12.37 -6.98
CA ILE A 347 -7.78 -13.32 -5.86
C ILE A 347 -8.35 -12.67 -4.60
N GLY A 348 -9.20 -13.43 -3.91
CA GLY A 348 -9.97 -12.98 -2.74
C GLY A 348 -11.37 -12.43 -3.05
N GLN A 349 -11.70 -12.21 -4.33
CA GLN A 349 -13.05 -11.83 -4.76
C GLN A 349 -13.90 -13.08 -5.05
N ILE A 350 -15.15 -13.07 -4.58
CA ILE A 350 -16.14 -14.10 -4.90
C ILE A 350 -17.22 -13.51 -5.82
N PHE A 351 -17.71 -14.32 -6.75
CA PHE A 351 -18.76 -13.97 -7.69
C PHE A 351 -19.90 -14.97 -7.54
N PRO A 352 -21.16 -14.54 -7.31
CA PRO A 352 -22.29 -15.45 -7.45
C PRO A 352 -22.31 -16.02 -8.88
N TYR A 353 -22.80 -17.25 -9.00
CA TYR A 353 -22.78 -17.99 -10.25
C TYR A 353 -24.16 -18.56 -10.56
N ASP A 354 -24.68 -18.21 -11.73
CA ASP A 354 -25.87 -18.84 -12.26
C ASP A 354 -25.46 -20.13 -12.97
N LYS A 355 -25.72 -21.28 -12.33
CA LYS A 355 -25.41 -22.60 -12.86
C LYS A 355 -26.27 -23.00 -14.06
N LYS A 356 -27.51 -22.50 -14.14
CA LYS A 356 -28.44 -22.82 -15.23
C LYS A 356 -27.96 -22.21 -16.55
N TYR A 357 -27.56 -20.94 -16.52
CA TYR A 357 -27.09 -20.21 -17.70
C TYR A 357 -25.57 -20.18 -17.83
N LYS A 358 -24.85 -20.71 -16.84
CA LYS A 358 -23.38 -20.72 -16.75
C LYS A 358 -22.78 -19.31 -16.85
N LYS A 359 -23.32 -18.37 -16.08
CA LYS A 359 -22.91 -16.96 -16.08
C LYS A 359 -22.37 -16.55 -14.72
N LEU A 360 -21.35 -15.68 -14.71
CA LEU A 360 -20.97 -14.95 -13.51
C LEU A 360 -21.96 -13.82 -13.26
N ILE A 361 -22.21 -13.54 -11.99
CA ILE A 361 -23.05 -12.44 -11.55
C ILE A 361 -22.16 -11.28 -11.13
N THR A 362 -22.39 -10.13 -11.75
CA THR A 362 -21.79 -8.84 -11.42
C THR A 362 -22.88 -7.81 -11.15
N PHE A 363 -22.49 -6.63 -10.67
CA PHE A 363 -23.43 -5.58 -10.31
C PHE A 363 -23.11 -4.29 -11.08
N TYR A 364 -24.12 -3.47 -11.31
CA TYR A 364 -23.97 -2.09 -11.77
C TYR A 364 -24.99 -1.19 -11.08
N LYS A 365 -24.79 0.12 -11.21
CA LYS A 365 -25.68 1.12 -10.65
C LYS A 365 -26.58 1.70 -11.74
N ASP A 366 -27.88 1.69 -11.51
CA ASP A 366 -28.82 2.39 -12.38
C ASP A 366 -28.88 3.90 -12.11
N ILE A 367 -29.69 4.61 -12.89
CA ILE A 367 -29.87 6.06 -12.77
C ILE A 367 -30.48 6.51 -11.43
N ASN A 368 -31.16 5.60 -10.72
CA ASN A 368 -31.75 5.83 -9.41
C ASN A 368 -30.80 5.45 -8.27
N ASN A 369 -29.56 5.10 -8.58
CA ASN A 369 -28.53 4.64 -7.66
C ASN A 369 -28.76 3.25 -7.04
N TYR A 370 -29.65 2.43 -7.60
CA TYR A 370 -29.88 1.07 -7.12
C TYR A 370 -29.05 0.04 -7.89
N ALA A 371 -28.69 -1.02 -7.16
CA ALA A 371 -27.92 -2.13 -7.69
C ALA A 371 -28.78 -2.96 -8.63
N GLN A 372 -28.26 -3.17 -9.83
CA GLN A 372 -28.82 -4.06 -10.83
C GLN A 372 -27.91 -5.26 -11.02
N ILE A 373 -28.52 -6.44 -11.16
CA ILE A 373 -27.82 -7.70 -11.41
C ILE A 373 -27.48 -7.78 -12.90
N ARG A 374 -26.25 -8.18 -13.20
CA ARG A 374 -25.74 -8.37 -14.56
C ARG A 374 -25.04 -9.72 -14.68
N GLU A 375 -25.61 -10.57 -15.52
CA GLU A 375 -24.98 -11.81 -15.97
C GLU A 375 -23.90 -11.53 -17.01
N VAL A 376 -22.74 -12.16 -16.85
CA VAL A 376 -21.62 -12.03 -17.80
C VAL A 376 -21.05 -13.39 -18.17
N ASP A 377 -20.65 -13.49 -19.43
CA ASP A 377 -19.79 -14.56 -19.91
C ASP A 377 -18.40 -14.45 -19.27
N PHE A 378 -17.77 -15.60 -19.08
CA PHE A 378 -16.44 -15.67 -18.50
C PHE A 378 -15.68 -16.86 -19.07
N ASN A 379 -14.35 -16.78 -19.06
CA ASN A 379 -13.51 -17.92 -19.37
C ASN A 379 -13.43 -18.82 -18.13
N SER A 380 -14.09 -19.98 -18.17
CA SER A 380 -14.08 -20.94 -17.06
C SER A 380 -12.70 -21.48 -16.70
N SER A 381 -11.70 -21.39 -17.58
CA SER A 381 -10.32 -21.80 -17.26
C SER A 381 -9.59 -20.79 -16.34
N LEU A 382 -10.14 -19.59 -16.16
CA LEU A 382 -9.59 -18.53 -15.30
C LEU A 382 -10.31 -18.43 -13.96
N PHE A 383 -11.28 -19.31 -13.71
CA PHE A 383 -12.10 -19.32 -12.51
C PHE A 383 -12.24 -20.74 -11.96
N ALA A 384 -12.42 -20.86 -10.66
CA ALA A 384 -12.71 -22.11 -9.97
C ALA A 384 -14.00 -22.00 -9.16
N ASP A 385 -14.55 -23.16 -8.75
CA ASP A 385 -15.65 -23.19 -7.79
C ASP A 385 -15.21 -22.69 -6.42
N PHE A 386 -16.11 -21.98 -5.74
CA PHE A 386 -15.88 -21.47 -4.40
C PHE A 386 -16.61 -22.32 -3.34
N PRO A 387 -15.95 -22.67 -2.21
CA PRO A 387 -14.51 -22.57 -1.98
C PRO A 387 -13.75 -23.59 -2.82
N LEU A 388 -12.51 -23.25 -3.16
CA LEU A 388 -11.57 -24.23 -3.68
C LEU A 388 -11.21 -25.20 -2.54
N PRO A 389 -11.15 -26.53 -2.77
CA PRO A 389 -10.61 -27.46 -1.79
C PRO A 389 -9.19 -27.05 -1.41
N PHE A 390 -8.88 -26.97 -0.11
CA PHE A 390 -7.55 -26.57 0.31
C PHE A 390 -6.56 -27.72 0.09
N THR A 391 -5.57 -27.45 -0.75
CA THR A 391 -4.36 -28.26 -0.91
C THR A 391 -3.15 -27.33 -0.88
N HIS A 392 -1.99 -27.86 -0.49
CA HIS A 392 -0.75 -27.08 -0.54
C HIS A 392 -0.43 -26.62 -1.97
N LYS A 393 -0.73 -27.45 -2.99
CA LYS A 393 -0.56 -27.11 -4.40
C LYS A 393 -1.40 -25.90 -4.81
N ASP A 394 -2.66 -25.87 -4.40
CA ASP A 394 -3.55 -24.78 -4.78
C ASP A 394 -3.18 -23.49 -4.05
N MET A 395 -2.82 -23.55 -2.77
CA MET A 395 -2.30 -22.36 -2.07
C MET A 395 -0.99 -21.87 -2.70
N ALA A 396 -0.09 -22.78 -3.08
CA ALA A 396 1.13 -22.44 -3.80
C ALA A 396 0.85 -21.73 -5.13
N ASN A 397 -0.11 -22.21 -5.92
CA ASN A 397 -0.52 -21.56 -7.18
C ASN A 397 -1.07 -20.14 -6.94
N ILE A 398 -1.90 -19.97 -5.90
CA ILE A 398 -2.41 -18.66 -5.48
C ILE A 398 -1.25 -17.74 -5.11
N ILE A 399 -0.31 -18.19 -4.28
CA ILE A 399 0.87 -17.41 -3.89
C ILE A 399 1.71 -17.04 -5.11
N ASN A 400 2.03 -18.01 -5.98
CA ASN A 400 2.86 -17.80 -7.18
C ASN A 400 2.27 -16.73 -8.10
N SER A 401 0.95 -16.70 -8.26
CA SER A 401 0.28 -15.66 -9.07
C SER A 401 0.41 -14.24 -8.50
N MET A 402 0.79 -14.11 -7.22
CA MET A 402 0.97 -12.84 -6.53
C MET A 402 2.44 -12.46 -6.30
N ILE A 403 3.41 -13.38 -6.48
CA ILE A 403 4.84 -13.09 -6.30
C ILE A 403 5.26 -11.93 -7.22
N GLY A 404 6.06 -11.00 -6.68
CA GLY A 404 6.54 -9.83 -7.41
C GLY A 404 5.55 -8.65 -7.48
N GLN A 405 4.30 -8.82 -7.06
CA GLN A 405 3.36 -7.70 -6.93
C GLN A 405 3.86 -6.69 -5.88
N LYS A 406 3.66 -5.40 -6.17
CA LYS A 406 4.11 -4.31 -5.30
C LYS A 406 3.32 -4.27 -4.00
N TYR A 407 3.95 -3.77 -2.94
CA TYR A 407 3.28 -3.51 -1.67
C TYR A 407 2.33 -2.31 -1.77
N GLY A 408 1.11 -2.45 -1.26
CA GLY A 408 0.13 -1.36 -1.16
C GLY A 408 -0.40 -1.22 0.26
N TRP A 409 0.02 -0.18 0.99
CA TRP A 409 -0.51 0.12 2.32
C TRP A 409 -2.02 0.27 2.28
N GLY A 410 -2.75 -0.52 3.07
CA GLY A 410 -4.20 -0.45 3.09
C GLY A 410 -4.87 -0.77 1.75
N GLY A 411 -4.15 -1.38 0.79
CA GLY A 411 -4.63 -1.65 -0.56
C GLY A 411 -4.43 -0.50 -1.58
N LEU A 412 -3.60 0.50 -1.25
CA LEU A 412 -3.33 1.64 -2.13
C LEU A 412 -2.85 1.20 -3.52
N PHE A 413 -3.31 1.90 -4.56
CA PHE A 413 -3.04 1.60 -5.98
C PHE A 413 -3.53 0.21 -6.45
N GLY A 414 -4.50 -0.38 -5.76
CA GLY A 414 -4.99 -1.72 -6.09
C GLY A 414 -4.07 -2.86 -5.61
N ASN A 415 -2.99 -2.56 -4.91
CA ASN A 415 -2.04 -3.57 -4.42
C ASN A 415 -2.50 -4.22 -3.10
N ARG A 416 -1.67 -5.08 -2.49
CA ARG A 416 -1.95 -5.69 -1.18
C ARG A 416 -0.90 -5.31 -0.14
N ASP A 417 -1.34 -5.06 1.08
CA ASP A 417 -0.47 -5.10 2.27
C ASP A 417 -0.34 -6.53 2.81
N CYS A 418 0.41 -6.71 3.90
CA CYS A 418 0.68 -8.03 4.48
C CYS A 418 -0.58 -8.81 4.85
N SER A 419 -1.55 -8.14 5.47
CA SER A 419 -2.81 -8.75 5.93
C SER A 419 -3.85 -8.91 4.82
N ALA A 420 -3.85 -8.03 3.81
CA ALA A 420 -4.67 -8.24 2.62
C ALA A 420 -4.15 -9.43 1.80
N PHE A 421 -2.83 -9.60 1.70
CA PHE A 421 -2.20 -10.76 1.06
C PHE A 421 -2.66 -12.09 1.71
N THR A 422 -2.54 -12.21 3.04
CA THR A 422 -2.99 -13.42 3.74
C THR A 422 -4.50 -13.62 3.62
N ARG A 423 -5.30 -12.57 3.86
CA ARG A 423 -6.77 -12.65 3.77
C ARG A 423 -7.22 -13.12 2.40
N ASP A 424 -6.75 -12.48 1.34
CA ASP A 424 -7.20 -12.77 -0.03
C ASP A 424 -6.73 -14.15 -0.48
N SER A 425 -5.54 -14.59 -0.04
CA SER A 425 -5.05 -15.96 -0.30
C SER A 425 -5.96 -17.00 0.33
N PHE A 426 -6.32 -16.82 1.59
CA PHE A 426 -7.14 -17.77 2.35
C PHE A 426 -8.64 -17.67 2.04
N ALA A 427 -9.11 -16.52 1.56
CA ALA A 427 -10.49 -16.34 1.10
C ALA A 427 -10.83 -17.31 -0.03
N THR A 428 -9.91 -17.63 -0.95
CA THR A 428 -10.04 -18.66 -1.99
C THR A 428 -10.55 -20.00 -1.44
N PHE A 429 -10.16 -20.36 -0.22
CA PHE A 429 -10.44 -21.64 0.43
C PHE A 429 -11.57 -21.55 1.46
N GLY A 430 -12.34 -20.46 1.46
CA GLY A 430 -13.47 -20.26 2.36
C GLY A 430 -13.10 -19.81 3.78
N VAL A 431 -11.88 -19.35 4.03
CA VAL A 431 -11.49 -18.82 5.35
C VAL A 431 -11.75 -17.31 5.41
N PHE A 432 -12.68 -16.91 6.26
CA PHE A 432 -13.03 -15.50 6.45
C PHE A 432 -12.09 -14.82 7.46
N LEU A 433 -10.90 -14.42 7.02
CA LEU A 433 -9.93 -13.73 7.88
C LEU A 433 -10.31 -12.25 8.12
N PRO A 434 -10.12 -11.73 9.35
CA PRO A 434 -10.23 -10.30 9.64
C PRO A 434 -9.27 -9.46 8.79
N ARG A 435 -9.55 -8.15 8.64
CA ARG A 435 -8.73 -7.26 7.81
C ARG A 435 -7.31 -7.02 8.34
N ASN A 436 -7.14 -6.92 9.66
CA ASN A 436 -5.91 -6.44 10.28
C ASN A 436 -5.07 -7.59 10.83
N SER A 437 -3.74 -7.49 10.70
CA SER A 437 -2.78 -8.53 11.09
C SER A 437 -2.93 -9.03 12.53
N ALA A 438 -3.14 -8.13 13.50
CA ALA A 438 -3.31 -8.50 14.91
C ALA A 438 -4.61 -9.29 15.17
N ALA A 439 -5.68 -8.97 14.44
CA ALA A 439 -6.94 -9.71 14.53
C ALA A 439 -6.83 -11.08 13.83
N GLN A 440 -6.13 -11.15 12.70
CA GLN A 440 -5.83 -12.42 12.03
C GLN A 440 -5.01 -13.35 12.92
N ALA A 441 -4.01 -12.83 13.64
CA ALA A 441 -3.21 -13.64 14.57
C ALA A 441 -4.08 -14.30 15.65
N LYS A 442 -5.16 -13.65 16.10
CA LYS A 442 -6.07 -14.21 17.11
C LYS A 442 -7.22 -15.02 16.50
N PHE A 443 -7.22 -15.20 15.18
CA PHE A 443 -8.31 -15.87 14.48
C PHE A 443 -8.51 -17.30 15.01
N GLY A 444 -9.78 -17.67 15.26
CA GLY A 444 -10.16 -19.00 15.71
C GLY A 444 -9.60 -19.41 17.08
N GLY A 445 -9.04 -18.48 17.87
CA GLY A 445 -8.47 -18.76 19.19
C GLY A 445 -7.15 -19.54 19.18
N GLY A 446 -6.59 -19.87 18.01
CA GLY A 446 -5.41 -20.73 17.87
C GLY A 446 -4.07 -20.01 17.98
N PHE A 447 -3.98 -18.89 18.69
CA PHE A 447 -2.74 -18.11 18.80
C PHE A 447 -1.80 -18.74 19.83
N THR A 448 -0.69 -19.28 19.35
CA THR A 448 0.41 -19.70 20.21
C THR A 448 1.39 -18.56 20.41
N ASP A 449 1.54 -18.12 21.65
CA ASP A 449 2.53 -17.12 22.04
C ASP A 449 3.95 -17.70 22.04
N LEU A 450 4.85 -17.03 21.34
CA LEU A 450 6.27 -17.35 21.24
C LEU A 450 7.14 -16.19 21.75
N SER A 451 6.57 -15.10 22.26
CA SER A 451 7.30 -13.85 22.55
C SER A 451 8.48 -14.03 23.50
N ASN A 452 8.35 -14.96 24.45
CA ASN A 452 9.32 -15.26 25.49
C ASN A 452 10.42 -16.24 25.06
N MET A 453 10.35 -16.78 23.85
CA MET A 453 11.38 -17.67 23.30
C MET A 453 12.52 -16.86 22.64
N ASN A 454 13.74 -17.39 22.68
CA ASN A 454 14.83 -16.84 21.87
C ASN A 454 14.63 -17.19 20.37
N ASN A 455 15.38 -16.56 19.47
CA ASN A 455 15.21 -16.74 18.02
C ASN A 455 15.31 -18.21 17.56
N LYS A 456 16.23 -18.99 18.14
CA LYS A 456 16.47 -20.38 17.77
C LYS A 456 15.28 -21.25 18.16
N ASP A 457 14.76 -21.07 19.37
CA ASP A 457 13.63 -21.84 19.87
C ASP A 457 12.33 -21.42 19.18
N LYS A 458 12.16 -20.14 18.83
CA LYS A 458 11.05 -19.67 17.97
C LYS A 458 11.06 -20.38 16.63
N GLU A 459 12.20 -20.38 15.92
CA GLU A 459 12.29 -21.01 14.60
C GLU A 459 12.07 -22.53 14.68
N LYS A 460 12.65 -23.19 15.69
CA LYS A 460 12.41 -24.61 15.97
C LYS A 460 10.92 -24.88 16.17
N TYR A 461 10.26 -24.12 17.03
CA TYR A 461 8.83 -24.29 17.30
C TYR A 461 8.00 -24.13 16.02
N ILE A 462 8.25 -23.07 15.24
CA ILE A 462 7.56 -22.80 13.97
C ILE A 462 7.73 -23.97 12.99
N ILE A 463 8.92 -24.54 12.89
CA ILE A 463 9.20 -25.67 11.99
C ILE A 463 8.53 -26.96 12.45
N GLU A 464 8.48 -27.20 13.76
CA GLU A 464 7.92 -28.43 14.33
C GLU A 464 6.38 -28.42 14.39
N HIS A 465 5.77 -27.27 14.65
CA HIS A 465 4.34 -27.14 14.94
C HIS A 465 3.56 -26.32 13.90
N GLY A 466 4.25 -25.57 13.04
CA GLY A 466 3.63 -24.84 11.95
C GLY A 466 3.17 -25.80 10.86
N ILE A 467 1.99 -25.52 10.29
CA ILE A 467 1.43 -26.26 9.17
C ILE A 467 1.80 -25.47 7.90
N PRO A 468 2.64 -26.02 7.01
CA PRO A 468 2.96 -25.38 5.74
C PRO A 468 1.68 -24.97 5.01
N PHE A 469 1.64 -23.75 4.47
CA PHE A 469 0.50 -23.12 3.80
C PHE A 469 -0.76 -22.91 4.67
N GLY A 470 -0.83 -23.51 5.86
CA GLY A 470 -1.97 -23.46 6.76
C GLY A 470 -1.74 -22.64 8.03
N SER A 471 -0.56 -22.05 8.20
CA SER A 471 -0.21 -21.24 9.39
C SER A 471 0.20 -19.82 9.03
N ILE A 472 -0.17 -18.89 9.90
CA ILE A 472 0.25 -17.48 9.83
C ILE A 472 1.13 -17.14 11.03
N ILE A 473 2.23 -16.43 10.78
CA ILE A 473 3.20 -15.99 11.78
C ILE A 473 3.05 -14.49 11.94
N TRP A 474 2.93 -14.03 13.18
CA TRP A 474 2.62 -12.64 13.50
C TRP A 474 3.71 -11.96 14.32
N LEU A 475 3.92 -10.68 13.99
CA LEU A 475 4.66 -9.73 14.79
C LEU A 475 3.94 -8.37 14.77
N ARG A 476 4.21 -7.49 15.74
CA ARG A 476 3.54 -6.19 15.77
C ARG A 476 3.78 -5.40 14.48
N GLY A 477 2.71 -5.22 13.71
CA GLY A 477 2.69 -4.48 12.44
C GLY A 477 2.93 -5.31 11.18
N HIS A 478 3.10 -6.64 11.27
CA HIS A 478 3.33 -7.49 10.10
C HIS A 478 2.80 -8.91 10.29
N ILE A 479 2.40 -9.57 9.20
CA ILE A 479 1.95 -10.96 9.21
C ILE A 479 2.46 -11.69 7.97
N MET A 480 2.73 -12.97 8.13
CA MET A 480 3.40 -13.80 7.13
C MET A 480 2.71 -15.16 7.06
N LEU A 481 2.64 -15.75 5.87
CA LEU A 481 2.13 -17.11 5.66
C LEU A 481 3.30 -18.09 5.68
N TYR A 482 3.30 -19.05 6.60
CA TYR A 482 4.35 -20.07 6.70
C TYR A 482 4.20 -21.07 5.56
N ILE A 483 5.26 -21.31 4.77
CA ILE A 483 5.22 -22.23 3.61
C ILE A 483 6.14 -23.45 3.77
N GLY A 484 6.59 -23.73 5.00
CA GLY A 484 7.50 -24.84 5.30
C GLY A 484 8.92 -24.37 5.60
N TYR A 485 9.90 -25.24 5.40
CA TYR A 485 11.31 -24.93 5.66
C TYR A 485 12.20 -25.36 4.51
N LYS A 486 13.40 -24.78 4.43
CA LYS A 486 14.48 -25.22 3.54
C LYS A 486 15.75 -25.44 4.35
N THR A 487 16.51 -26.48 4.03
CA THR A 487 17.87 -26.64 4.56
C THR A 487 18.80 -25.70 3.81
N ILE A 488 19.35 -24.72 4.52
CA ILE A 488 20.33 -23.75 4.01
C ILE A 488 21.57 -23.91 4.88
N GLU A 489 22.70 -24.28 4.27
CA GLU A 489 23.99 -24.46 4.94
C GLU A 489 23.90 -25.42 6.15
N GLY A 490 23.21 -26.55 5.96
CA GLY A 490 23.02 -27.57 7.00
C GLY A 490 22.02 -27.20 8.09
N LYS A 491 21.38 -26.03 8.04
CA LYS A 491 20.37 -25.59 9.02
C LYS A 491 19.00 -25.48 8.37
N LYS A 492 17.97 -26.01 9.04
CA LYS A 492 16.57 -25.81 8.62
C LYS A 492 16.17 -24.36 8.88
N ARG A 493 15.64 -23.69 7.85
CA ARG A 493 15.16 -22.32 7.91
C ARG A 493 13.69 -22.25 7.55
N ALA A 494 12.89 -21.66 8.43
CA ALA A 494 11.49 -21.41 8.14
C ALA A 494 11.37 -20.45 6.95
N ILE A 495 10.53 -20.81 5.97
CA ILE A 495 10.25 -19.99 4.79
C ILE A 495 8.83 -19.45 4.91
N VAL A 496 8.68 -18.16 4.57
CA VAL A 496 7.39 -17.47 4.60
C VAL A 496 7.11 -16.77 3.29
N ALA A 497 5.82 -16.72 2.92
CA ALA A 497 5.29 -15.86 1.87
C ALA A 497 4.61 -14.63 2.50
N HIS A 498 4.89 -13.44 2.00
CA HIS A 498 4.30 -12.21 2.54
C HIS A 498 4.43 -11.02 1.60
N SER A 499 3.45 -10.12 1.62
CA SER A 499 3.61 -8.76 1.08
C SER A 499 4.25 -7.87 2.14
N ALA A 500 5.50 -7.43 1.93
CA ALA A 500 6.23 -6.57 2.87
C ALA A 500 6.82 -5.33 2.22
N TRP A 501 6.78 -4.22 2.95
CA TRP A 501 7.46 -2.99 2.57
C TRP A 501 8.98 -3.11 2.68
N GLY A 502 9.47 -3.44 3.87
CA GLY A 502 10.89 -3.56 4.15
C GLY A 502 11.16 -3.96 5.59
N VAL A 503 12.40 -4.36 5.86
CA VAL A 503 12.89 -4.76 7.18
C VAL A 503 14.08 -3.89 7.57
N LYS A 504 14.26 -3.67 8.87
CA LYS A 504 15.32 -2.83 9.40
C LYS A 504 16.19 -3.57 10.43
N PRO A 505 16.87 -4.66 10.02
CA PRO A 505 17.71 -5.42 10.94
C PRO A 505 18.88 -4.55 11.41
N ILE A 506 19.37 -4.85 12.61
CA ILE A 506 20.62 -4.28 13.12
C ILE A 506 21.67 -5.37 12.97
N ILE A 507 22.72 -5.07 12.22
CA ILE A 507 23.83 -5.98 11.89
C ILE A 507 25.13 -5.29 12.27
N ASN A 508 25.94 -5.90 13.14
CA ASN A 508 27.18 -5.31 13.66
C ASN A 508 26.95 -3.87 14.19
N ASN A 509 25.90 -3.70 15.00
CA ASN A 509 25.44 -2.42 15.58
C ASN A 509 25.01 -1.34 14.57
N LYS A 510 24.88 -1.69 13.27
CA LYS A 510 24.38 -0.78 12.25
C LYS A 510 22.98 -1.18 11.81
N GLN A 511 22.05 -0.23 11.85
CA GLN A 511 20.71 -0.45 11.30
C GLN A 511 20.78 -0.39 9.76
N GLU A 512 20.39 -1.48 9.12
CA GLU A 512 20.20 -1.53 7.67
C GLU A 512 18.73 -1.22 7.31
N ASP A 513 18.47 -0.79 6.08
CA ASP A 513 17.10 -0.59 5.54
C ASP A 513 16.97 -1.41 4.26
N ILE A 514 16.40 -2.62 4.39
CA ILE A 514 16.25 -3.57 3.29
C ILE A 514 14.82 -3.47 2.77
N ARG A 515 14.68 -2.99 1.55
CA ARG A 515 13.38 -2.85 0.88
C ARG A 515 12.99 -4.14 0.18
N LEU A 516 11.86 -4.72 0.61
CA LEU A 516 11.27 -5.90 -0.02
C LEU A 516 10.25 -5.49 -1.09
N GLY A 517 9.49 -4.43 -0.82
CA GLY A 517 8.67 -3.72 -1.80
C GLY A 517 7.44 -4.48 -2.33
N GLY A 518 7.06 -5.62 -1.77
CA GLY A 518 5.99 -6.44 -2.33
C GLY A 518 5.89 -7.86 -1.79
N VAL A 519 5.20 -8.70 -2.56
CA VAL A 519 5.02 -10.12 -2.29
C VAL A 519 6.33 -10.86 -2.58
N LYS A 520 6.90 -11.45 -1.53
CA LYS A 520 8.17 -12.16 -1.57
C LYS A 520 8.10 -13.44 -0.74
N LEU A 521 8.99 -14.38 -1.08
CA LEU A 521 9.32 -15.49 -0.22
C LEU A 521 10.65 -15.20 0.46
N THR A 522 10.71 -15.36 1.78
CA THR A 522 11.93 -15.09 2.56
C THR A 522 12.09 -16.10 3.69
N THR A 523 13.28 -16.14 4.29
CA THR A 523 13.45 -16.68 5.65
C THR A 523 12.97 -15.65 6.68
N LEU A 524 12.95 -16.03 7.96
CA LEU A 524 12.72 -15.08 9.06
C LEU A 524 14.00 -14.30 9.48
N TYR A 525 15.10 -14.46 8.73
CA TYR A 525 16.43 -13.91 8.99
C TYR A 525 16.86 -12.92 7.90
N VAL A 526 15.90 -12.23 7.26
CA VAL A 526 16.17 -11.27 6.17
C VAL A 526 17.23 -10.25 6.58
N GLY A 527 18.29 -10.18 5.78
CA GLY A 527 19.40 -9.25 5.94
C GLY A 527 20.59 -9.79 6.74
N SER A 528 20.41 -10.79 7.60
CA SER A 528 21.55 -11.39 8.32
C SER A 528 22.24 -12.45 7.49
N SER A 529 23.56 -12.52 7.60
CA SER A 529 24.31 -13.69 7.14
C SER A 529 23.90 -14.94 7.91
N LEU A 530 23.73 -16.05 7.21
CA LEU A 530 23.44 -17.35 7.83
C LEU A 530 24.70 -18.10 8.28
N THR A 531 25.88 -17.65 7.84
CA THR A 531 27.20 -18.26 8.10
C THR A 531 28.10 -17.46 9.04
N SER A 532 27.98 -16.14 9.08
CA SER A 532 28.93 -15.31 9.83
C SER A 532 28.50 -15.08 11.27
N SER A 533 29.48 -14.82 12.13
CA SER A 533 29.31 -14.50 13.56
C SER A 533 28.80 -13.07 13.80
N GLU A 534 28.05 -12.51 12.85
CA GLU A 534 27.52 -11.15 12.94
C GLU A 534 26.59 -11.00 14.13
N THR A 535 26.77 -9.92 14.90
CA THR A 535 25.82 -9.57 15.94
C THR A 535 24.57 -9.01 15.29
N THR A 536 23.44 -9.71 15.48
CA THR A 536 22.17 -9.37 14.82
C THR A 536 21.06 -9.15 15.83
N SER A 537 20.24 -8.13 15.58
CA SER A 537 19.01 -7.90 16.32
C SER A 537 17.95 -7.25 15.42
N ASN A 538 16.72 -7.12 15.92
CA ASN A 538 15.60 -6.56 15.15
C ASN A 538 15.27 -7.30 13.84
N LEU A 539 15.65 -8.58 13.73
CA LEU A 539 15.25 -9.48 12.65
C LEU A 539 13.74 -9.75 12.70
N LEU A 540 13.17 -10.30 11.63
CA LEU A 540 11.77 -10.75 11.64
C LEU A 540 11.56 -11.76 12.77
N ILE A 541 12.38 -12.81 12.86
CA ILE A 541 12.31 -13.84 13.91
C ILE A 541 12.37 -13.25 15.33
N SER A 542 13.19 -12.22 15.54
CA SER A 542 13.33 -11.57 16.85
C SER A 542 12.06 -10.87 17.30
N ARG A 543 11.28 -10.39 16.34
CA ARG A 543 10.04 -9.66 16.60
C ARG A 543 8.80 -10.55 16.58
N VAL A 544 8.90 -11.79 16.07
CA VAL A 544 7.79 -12.76 16.10
C VAL A 544 7.26 -12.86 17.52
N GLN A 545 5.95 -12.66 17.63
CA GLN A 545 5.20 -12.78 18.87
C GLN A 545 4.45 -14.10 18.92
N GLY A 546 4.04 -14.66 17.78
CA GLY A 546 3.34 -15.94 17.79
C GLY A 546 3.00 -16.48 16.42
N ILE A 547 2.38 -17.65 16.43
CA ILE A 547 1.92 -18.40 15.25
C ILE A 547 0.46 -18.84 15.46
N THR A 548 -0.30 -18.90 14.38
CA THR A 548 -1.69 -19.35 14.38
C THR A 548 -1.88 -20.38 13.29
N ASN A 549 -2.29 -21.59 13.67
CA ASN A 549 -2.61 -22.67 12.75
C ASN A 549 -4.07 -22.53 12.32
N LEU A 550 -4.31 -22.11 11.07
CA LEU A 550 -5.66 -21.90 10.55
C LEU A 550 -6.34 -23.22 10.22
N TYR A 551 -5.57 -24.19 9.73
CA TYR A 551 -6.00 -25.57 9.50
C TYR A 551 -5.39 -26.49 10.57
N THR A 552 -5.97 -27.66 10.78
CA THR A 552 -5.47 -28.70 11.71
C THR A 552 -5.39 -30.01 10.93
N SER A 553 -4.27 -30.75 10.98
CA SER A 553 -4.21 -32.09 10.38
C SER A 553 -5.23 -32.98 11.07
N THR A 554 -6.06 -33.69 10.32
CA THR A 554 -7.12 -34.56 10.85
C THR A 554 -6.63 -35.75 11.68
N ASN A 555 -5.31 -35.96 11.80
CA ASN A 555 -4.71 -36.96 12.68
C ASN A 555 -3.66 -36.32 13.59
N ASP A 556 -3.97 -36.24 14.88
CA ASP A 556 -3.09 -35.82 15.98
C ASP A 556 -1.91 -36.79 16.25
N THR A 557 -1.69 -37.81 15.41
CA THR A 557 -0.72 -38.89 15.66
C THR A 557 0.45 -38.95 14.69
N ALA A 558 0.61 -37.97 13.81
CA ALA A 558 1.87 -37.86 13.10
C ALA A 558 2.51 -36.52 13.45
N THR A 559 3.71 -36.59 13.99
CA THR A 559 4.71 -35.53 14.09
C THR A 559 5.98 -36.20 13.60
N ASN A 560 6.13 -36.36 12.28
CA ASN A 560 7.40 -36.73 11.65
C ASN A 560 7.44 -36.38 10.14
N LEU A 561 8.04 -35.22 9.85
CA LEU A 561 9.27 -34.99 9.05
C LEU A 561 9.41 -35.25 7.52
N GLU A 562 8.36 -35.58 6.76
CA GLU A 562 8.36 -35.51 5.25
C GLU A 562 7.27 -34.56 4.66
N ARG A 563 6.73 -33.66 5.51
CA ARG A 563 5.31 -33.25 5.50
C ARG A 563 4.86 -32.09 4.61
N SER A 564 5.46 -31.89 3.45
CA SER A 564 4.79 -31.10 2.41
C SER A 564 4.84 -31.74 1.04
N GLY A 565 5.72 -32.73 0.81
CA GLY A 565 6.10 -33.25 -0.52
C GLY A 565 6.56 -32.19 -1.53
N ILE A 566 6.60 -30.92 -1.14
CA ILE A 566 6.92 -29.76 -1.96
C ILE A 566 8.44 -29.69 -2.08
N ASP A 567 8.93 -29.84 -3.31
CA ASP A 567 10.35 -29.80 -3.67
C ASP A 567 10.95 -28.38 -3.60
N MET A 568 10.99 -27.81 -2.38
CA MET A 568 11.55 -26.48 -2.12
C MET A 568 13.02 -26.33 -2.56
N SER A 569 13.68 -27.39 -3.05
CA SER A 569 15.00 -27.32 -3.68
C SER A 569 14.99 -26.43 -4.92
N LYS A 570 13.88 -26.39 -5.69
CA LYS A 570 13.71 -25.57 -6.89
C LYS A 570 13.52 -24.07 -6.64
N LEU A 571 13.25 -23.68 -5.39
CA LEU A 571 13.24 -22.28 -5.01
C LEU A 571 14.66 -21.71 -5.10
N GLN A 572 14.98 -21.00 -6.18
CA GLN A 572 16.21 -20.22 -6.32
C GLN A 572 16.18 -19.02 -5.37
N ILE A 573 16.77 -19.22 -4.20
CA ILE A 573 17.05 -18.14 -3.26
C ILE A 573 18.27 -17.40 -3.79
N ASN A 574 18.08 -16.21 -4.35
CA ASN A 574 19.22 -15.37 -4.71
C ASN A 574 19.81 -14.79 -3.42
N TYR A 575 21.07 -15.14 -3.16
CA TYR A 575 21.87 -14.70 -2.00
C TYR A 575 22.45 -13.30 -2.22
#